data_AF-A0A8S9MM01-F1
#
_entry.id   AF-A0A8S9MM01-F1
#
_cell.length_a   1.000
_cell.length_b   1.000
_cell.length_c   1.000
_cell.angle_alpha   90.00
_cell.angle_beta   90.00
_cell.angle_gamma   90.00
#
_symmetry.space_group_name_H-M   'P 1'
#
loop_
_entity.id
_entity.type
_entity.pdbx_description
1 polymer ?
#
loop_
_entity_poly.entity_id
_entity_poly.type
_entity_poly.pdbx_seq_one_letter_code
_entity_poly.pdbx_strand_id
1 'polypeptide(L)' 'MAEASPALRKPVFTKVSELRPGTNGLSLNVKVISTKMVMQRGGGGGGRPSGPQARQMRIAECLVGDETGIIIFTARNDQ' A
#
# COMPACT_ATOMS: atom_id res chain seq x y z
N MET A 1 34.74 -14.60 11.67
CA MET A 1 34.44 -14.60 10.23
C MET A 1 33.21 -13.73 10.04
N ALA A 2 33.34 -12.57 9.38
CA ALA A 2 32.18 -11.72 9.08
C ALA A 2 31.38 -12.40 7.95
N GLU A 3 30.15 -12.81 8.25
CA GLU A 3 29.22 -13.30 7.24
C GLU A 3 28.96 -12.18 6.23
N ALA A 4 29.39 -12.38 4.98
CA ALA A 4 29.12 -11.45 3.90
C ALA A 4 27.61 -11.46 3.61
N SER A 5 26.95 -10.33 3.80
CA SER A 5 25.54 -10.15 3.45
C SER A 5 25.32 -10.56 1.99
N PRO A 6 24.31 -11.41 1.69
CA PRO A 6 24.07 -11.88 0.33
C PRO A 6 23.80 -10.69 -0.61
N ALA A 7 24.42 -10.72 -1.80
CA ALA A 7 24.27 -9.67 -2.79
C ALA A 7 22.79 -9.51 -3.17
N LEU A 8 22.23 -8.33 -2.90
CA LEU A 8 20.86 -7.97 -3.25
C LEU A 8 20.72 -7.93 -4.77
N ARG A 9 19.72 -8.65 -5.31
CA ARG A 9 19.40 -8.60 -6.74
C ARG A 9 18.88 -7.21 -7.10
N LYS A 10 19.27 -6.72 -8.29
CA LYS A 10 18.73 -5.46 -8.82
C LYS A 10 17.20 -5.55 -8.90
N PRO A 11 16.45 -4.55 -8.42
CA PRO A 11 15.01 -4.53 -8.56
C PRO A 11 14.63 -4.46 -10.03
N VAL A 12 13.66 -5.27 -10.43
CA VAL A 12 13.06 -5.23 -11.77
C VAL A 12 11.70 -4.56 -11.62
N PHE A 13 11.50 -3.47 -12.34
CA PHE A 13 10.25 -2.73 -12.32
C PHE A 13 9.34 -3.20 -13.45
N THR A 14 8.12 -3.59 -13.09
CA THR A 14 7.05 -3.97 -14.01
C THR A 14 6.20 -2.76 -14.35
N LYS A 15 5.51 -2.79 -15.50
CA LYS A 15 4.57 -1.75 -15.92
C LYS A 15 3.14 -2.08 -15.51
N VAL A 16 2.30 -1.05 -15.36
CA VAL A 16 0.89 -1.24 -14.97
C VAL A 16 0.14 -2.14 -15.98
N SER A 17 0.40 -2.00 -17.28
CA SER A 17 -0.26 -2.80 -18.34
C SER A 17 0.04 -4.32 -18.28
N GLU A 18 1.13 -4.70 -17.60
CA GLU A 18 1.60 -6.09 -17.52
C GLU A 18 1.03 -6.84 -16.31
N LEU A 19 0.31 -6.15 -15.42
CA LEU A 19 -0.28 -6.75 -14.23
C LEU A 19 -1.28 -7.85 -14.61
N ARG A 20 -1.28 -8.93 -13.82
CA ARG A 20 -2.21 -10.06 -13.95
C ARG A 20 -2.75 -10.46 -12.58
N PRO A 21 -4.03 -10.86 -12.47
CA PRO A 21 -4.55 -11.42 -11.24
C PRO A 21 -3.71 -12.60 -10.74
N GLY A 22 -3.47 -12.67 -9.43
CA GLY A 22 -2.70 -13.73 -8.80
C GLY A 22 -1.18 -13.55 -8.77
N THR A 23 -0.62 -12.53 -9.45
CA THR A 23 0.82 -12.19 -9.35
C THR A 23 1.10 -11.37 -8.09
N ASN A 24 2.23 -11.64 -7.41
CA ASN A 24 2.66 -10.94 -6.19
C ASN A 24 4.17 -10.66 -6.23
N GLY A 25 4.66 -9.75 -5.37
CA GLY A 25 6.09 -9.46 -5.24
C GLY A 25 6.68 -8.61 -6.38
N LEU A 26 5.82 -7.88 -7.10
CA LEU A 26 6.22 -6.97 -8.18
C LEU A 26 6.67 -5.62 -7.62
N SER A 27 7.63 -4.99 -8.30
CA SER A 27 8.01 -3.60 -8.05
C SER A 27 7.46 -2.72 -9.17
N LEU A 28 6.81 -1.61 -8.84
CA LEU A 28 6.21 -0.68 -9.80
C LEU A 28 6.68 0.74 -9.48
N ASN A 29 6.90 1.54 -10.53
CA ASN A 29 7.08 2.99 -10.39
C ASN A 29 5.81 3.67 -10.88
N VAL A 30 5.01 4.18 -9.96
CA VAL A 30 3.72 4.81 -10.25
C VAL A 30 3.64 6.18 -9.60
N LYS A 31 2.89 7.09 -10.24
CA LYS A 31 2.53 8.38 -9.68
C LYS A 31 1.16 8.27 -9.01
N VAL A 32 1.02 8.87 -7.83
CA VAL A 32 -0.27 9.07 -7.18
C VAL A 32 -0.99 10.25 -7.85
N ILE A 33 -2.19 9.99 -8.37
CA ILE A 33 -3.03 11.00 -9.03
C ILE A 33 -4.01 11.60 -8.03
N SER A 34 -4.71 10.74 -7.28
CA SER A 34 -5.68 11.17 -6.27
C SER A 34 -5.81 10.13 -5.18
N THR A 35 -6.15 10.56 -3.96
CA THR A 35 -6.39 9.68 -2.83
C THR A 35 -7.74 10.02 -2.20
N LYS A 36 -8.47 8.98 -1.78
CA LYS A 36 -9.74 9.12 -1.08
C LYS A 36 -9.77 8.20 0.12
N MET A 37 -9.98 8.76 1.30
CA MET A 37 -10.24 7.97 2.50
C MET A 37 -11.59 7.26 2.35
N VAL A 38 -11.58 5.93 2.42
CA VAL A 38 -12.80 5.10 2.28
C VAL A 38 -13.22 4.47 3.60
N MET A 39 -12.29 4.33 4.56
CA MET A 39 -12.61 3.82 5.89
C MET A 39 -11.70 4.45 6.94
N GLN A 40 -12.30 4.98 8.00
CA GLN A 40 -11.59 5.43 9.19
C GLN A 40 -12.32 4.87 10.40
N ARG A 41 -11.94 3.66 10.83
CA ARG A 41 -12.54 3.04 12.01
C ARG A 41 -11.71 3.43 13.23
N GLY A 42 -12.02 4.59 13.78
CA GLY A 42 -11.77 4.89 15.20
C GLY A 42 -12.98 4.42 16.00
N GLY A 43 -12.78 3.95 17.24
CA GLY A 43 -13.88 3.55 18.13
C GLY A 43 -15.01 4.56 18.09
N GLY A 44 -16.21 4.10 17.72
CA GLY A 44 -17.35 4.93 17.38
C GLY A 44 -17.78 5.87 18.51
N GLY A 45 -18.51 6.91 18.12
CA GLY A 45 -19.13 7.86 19.04
C GLY A 45 -19.83 7.17 20.21
N GLY A 46 -19.57 7.68 21.41
CA GLY A 46 -20.26 7.27 22.64
C GLY A 46 -19.72 6.01 23.30
N GLY A 47 -18.56 6.09 23.95
CA GLY A 47 -18.11 5.03 24.85
C GLY A 47 -16.59 4.98 25.04
N ARG A 48 -16.13 5.65 26.10
CA ARG A 48 -14.85 5.55 26.85
C ARG A 48 -13.64 4.84 26.17
N PRO A 49 -12.44 5.46 26.19
CA PRO A 49 -11.21 4.83 25.73
C PRO A 49 -10.72 3.82 26.78
N SER A 50 -11.22 2.59 26.73
CA SER A 50 -10.79 1.52 27.62
C SER A 50 -9.90 0.55 26.85
N GLY A 51 -8.62 0.89 26.70
CA GLY A 51 -7.58 -0.04 26.27
C GLY A 51 -6.51 0.60 25.40
N PRO A 52 -5.21 0.38 25.69
CA PRO A 52 -4.16 0.81 24.78
C PRO A 52 -4.36 0.06 23.46
N GLN A 53 -4.50 0.81 22.37
CA GLN A 53 -4.42 0.26 21.00
C GLN A 53 -5.70 -0.40 20.44
N ALA A 54 -6.86 0.26 20.55
CA ALA A 54 -7.91 0.07 19.54
C ALA A 54 -7.32 0.48 18.17
N ARG A 55 -6.85 -0.50 17.37
CA ARG A 55 -6.22 -0.32 16.07
C ARG A 55 -7.06 0.63 15.21
N GLN A 56 -6.63 1.88 15.11
CA GLN A 56 -7.26 2.88 14.28
C GLN A 56 -6.97 2.52 12.82
N MET A 57 -7.83 1.69 12.22
CA MET A 57 -7.66 1.23 10.85
C MET A 57 -8.10 2.35 9.91
N ARG A 58 -7.14 2.85 9.13
CA ARG A 58 -7.36 3.82 8.06
C ARG A 58 -7.16 3.12 6.71
N ILE A 59 -8.13 3.23 5.80
CA ILE A 59 -8.04 2.71 4.44
C ILE A 59 -8.30 3.85 3.47
N ALA A 60 -7.42 3.99 2.49
CA ALA A 60 -7.59 4.89 1.36
C ALA A 60 -7.62 4.11 0.05
N GLU A 61 -8.46 4.54 -0.88
CA GLU A 61 -8.35 4.18 -2.28
C GLU A 61 -7.58 5.28 -2.99
N CYS A 62 -6.49 4.88 -3.64
CA CYS A 62 -5.58 5.75 -4.35
C CYS A 62 -5.65 5.41 -5.84
N LEU A 63 -5.90 6.42 -6.67
CA LEU A 63 -5.73 6.29 -8.11
C LEU A 63 -4.24 6.51 -8.41
N VAL A 64 -3.59 5.48 -8.95
CA VAL A 64 -2.15 5.52 -9.24
C VAL A 64 -1.89 4.99 -10.65
N GLY A 65 -0.85 5.50 -11.32
CA GLY A 65 -0.55 5.05 -12.67
C GLY A 65 0.85 5.42 -13.16
N ASP A 66 1.24 4.80 -14.26
CA ASP A 66 2.43 5.12 -15.04
C ASP A 66 2.02 5.49 -16.47
N GLU A 67 2.96 5.57 -17.40
CA GLU A 67 2.67 5.87 -18.81
C GLU A 67 1.83 4.79 -19.52
N THR A 68 1.69 3.59 -18.93
CA THR A 68 1.02 2.43 -19.54
C THR A 68 -0.42 2.24 -19.05
N GLY A 69 -0.79 2.80 -17.90
CA GLY A 69 -2.14 2.66 -17.37
C GLY A 69 -2.32 3.18 -15.96
N ILE A 70 -3.55 3.07 -15.47
CA ILE A 70 -3.97 3.53 -14.14
C ILE A 70 -4.70 2.38 -13.44
N ILE A 71 -4.46 2.23 -12.14
CA ILE A 71 -5.11 1.25 -11.26
C ILE A 71 -5.61 1.91 -9.98
N ILE A 72 -6.55 1.23 -9.31
CA ILE A 72 -6.95 1.55 -7.94
C ILE A 72 -6.05 0.76 -7.00
N PHE A 73 -5.33 1.49 -6.14
CA PHE A 73 -4.47 0.95 -5.10
C PHE A 73 -5.09 1.21 -3.73
N THR A 74 -5.31 0.16 -2.94
CA THR A 74 -5.82 0.31 -1.57
C THR A 74 -4.65 0.45 -0.60
N ALA A 75 -4.46 1.65 -0.06
CA ALA A 75 -3.47 1.93 0.98
C ALA A 75 -4.06 1.73 2.39
N ARG A 76 -3.25 1.23 3.33
CA ARG A 76 -3.66 1.01 4.73
C ARG A 76 -2.75 1.77 5.70
N ASN A 77 -3.37 2.43 6.68
CA ASN A 77 -2.73 3.17 7.76
C ASN A 77 -1.84 4.33 7.27
N ASP A 78 -0.52 4.20 7.37
CA ASP A 78 0.46 5.25 7.04
C ASP A 78 1.12 5.01 5.66
N GLN A 79 0.57 4.08 4.88
CA GLN A 79 0.95 3.80 3.49
C GLN A 79 0.43 4.87 2.53
#